data_AF-A0A916GRJ4-F1
#
_entry.id   AF-A0A916GRJ4-F1
#
_cell.length_a   1.000
_cell.length_b   1.000
_cell.length_c   1.000
_cell.angle_alpha   90.00
_cell.angle_beta   90.00
_cell.angle_gamma   90.00
#
_symmetry.space_group_name_H-M   'P 1'
#
loop_
_entity.id
_entity.type
_entity.pdbx_description
1 polymer ?
#
loop_
_entity_poly.entity_id
_entity_poly.type
_entity_poly.pdbx_seq_one_letter_code
_entity_poly.pdbx_strand_id
1 'polypeptide(L)'
;MKRTQAGFTMIELMIVVAVIGILSAVAIPSFRSYIHRSRTAEAFTFLGEVRQRQEAYRAEFGQYCSVSAPAGGGSMGSWAPGTLPSGGNAAGWDGTPGDWSMLGAAPDGPTRFQYRTVAGPPGSTPPGGLGYDGSDFWFVAQAQGDMDGDGEVMIVEAYSASRVFFVGDASMSPLPSRYE
;
A
#
# COMPACT_ATOMS: atom_id res chain seq x y z
N MET A 1 -16.17 -28.61 -57.17
CA MET A 1 -15.63 -27.23 -57.20
C MET A 1 -14.66 -27.07 -56.03
N LYS A 2 -13.35 -27.00 -56.29
CA LYS A 2 -12.34 -26.74 -55.24
C LYS A 2 -12.39 -25.25 -54.91
N ARG A 3 -12.73 -24.89 -53.67
CA ARG A 3 -12.54 -23.52 -53.17
C ARG A 3 -11.05 -23.22 -53.15
N THR A 4 -10.61 -22.22 -53.90
CA THR A 4 -9.27 -21.65 -53.80
C THR A 4 -9.14 -21.01 -52.42
N GLN A 5 -8.24 -21.54 -51.58
CA GLN A 5 -7.84 -20.83 -50.37
C GLN A 5 -7.00 -19.62 -50.79
N ALA A 6 -7.53 -18.42 -50.61
CA ALA A 6 -6.75 -17.19 -50.70
C ALA A 6 -5.84 -17.10 -49.47
N GLY A 7 -4.54 -17.00 -49.69
CA GLY A 7 -3.55 -16.75 -48.64
C GLY A 7 -3.48 -15.26 -48.28
N PHE A 8 -3.08 -14.97 -47.04
CA PHE A 8 -2.85 -13.62 -46.55
C PHE A 8 -1.59 -13.01 -47.18
N THR A 9 -1.61 -11.72 -47.52
CA THR A 9 -0.43 -11.05 -48.07
C THR A 9 0.52 -10.60 -46.95
N MET A 10 1.82 -10.54 -47.24
CA MET A 10 2.80 -9.99 -46.27
C MET A 10 2.53 -8.51 -45.95
N ILE A 11 2.02 -7.75 -46.92
CA ILE A 11 1.72 -6.33 -46.72
C ILE A 11 0.52 -6.12 -45.78
N GLU A 12 -0.51 -6.96 -45.87
CA GLU A 12 -1.63 -6.93 -44.91
C GLU A 12 -1.13 -7.18 -43.49
N LEU A 13 -0.20 -8.12 -43.31
CA LEU A 13 0.36 -8.39 -41.98
C LEU A 13 1.17 -7.21 -41.45
N MET A 14 1.97 -6.56 -42.31
CA MET A 14 2.78 -5.40 -41.90
C MET A 14 1.92 -4.22 -41.43
N ILE A 15 0.82 -3.93 -42.14
CA ILE A 15 -0.09 -2.84 -41.76
C ILE A 15 -0.77 -3.17 -40.42
N VAL A 16 -1.22 -4.41 -40.24
CA VAL A 16 -1.85 -4.85 -38.98
C VAL A 16 -0.88 -4.69 -37.80
N VAL A 17 0.38 -5.12 -37.96
CA VAL A 17 1.41 -4.95 -36.90
C VAL A 17 1.69 -3.48 -36.62
N ALA A 18 1.76 -2.63 -37.66
CA ALA A 18 1.98 -1.20 -37.47
C ALA A 18 0.84 -0.53 -36.68
N VAL A 19 -0.41 -0.85 -37.00
CA VAL A 19 -1.58 -0.34 -36.27
C VAL A 19 -1.59 -0.83 -34.83
N ILE A 20 -1.35 -2.14 -34.59
CA ILE A 20 -1.27 -2.70 -33.23
C ILE A 20 -0.14 -2.04 -32.43
N GLY A 21 1.01 -1.77 -33.06
CA GLY A 21 2.14 -1.10 -32.42
C GLY A 21 1.78 0.30 -31.91
N ILE A 22 1.12 1.11 -32.74
CA ILE A 22 0.68 2.47 -32.36
C ILE A 22 -0.34 2.41 -31.22
N LEU A 23 -1.35 1.54 -31.33
CA LEU A 23 -2.37 1.40 -30.29
C LEU A 23 -1.77 0.92 -28.96
N SER A 24 -0.85 -0.04 -29.00
CA SER A 24 -0.22 -0.60 -27.81
C SER A 24 0.66 0.41 -27.08
N ALA A 25 1.34 1.30 -27.82
CA ALA A 25 2.20 2.33 -27.23
C ALA A 25 1.45 3.28 -26.28
N VAL A 26 0.18 3.58 -26.57
CA VAL A 26 -0.67 4.43 -25.71
C VAL A 26 -1.48 3.59 -24.71
N ALA A 27 -1.98 2.43 -25.14
CA ALA A 27 -2.86 1.61 -24.31
C ALA A 27 -2.14 0.98 -23.11
N ILE A 28 -0.92 0.47 -23.29
CA ILE A 28 -0.17 -0.21 -22.21
C ILE A 28 0.11 0.70 -21.01
N PRO A 29 0.72 1.90 -21.15
CA PRO A 29 0.99 2.75 -19.99
C PRO A 29 -0.30 3.20 -19.30
N SER A 30 -1.33 3.57 -20.07
CA SER A 30 -2.63 3.97 -19.50
C SER A 30 -3.29 2.83 -18.72
N PHE A 31 -3.25 1.61 -19.25
CA PHE A 31 -3.82 0.44 -18.59
C PHE A 31 -3.06 0.08 -17.32
N ARG A 32 -1.72 0.16 -17.35
CA ARG A 32 -0.89 -0.03 -16.14
C ARG A 32 -1.27 0.97 -15.06
N SER A 33 -1.30 2.27 -15.35
CA SER A 33 -1.66 3.31 -14.38
C SER A 33 -3.05 3.10 -13.77
N TYR A 34 -4.02 2.66 -14.58
CA TYR A 34 -5.36 2.30 -14.09
C TYR A 34 -5.31 1.15 -13.07
N ILE A 35 -4.56 0.09 -13.38
CA ILE A 35 -4.37 -1.06 -12.48
C ILE A 35 -3.63 -0.63 -11.20
N HIS A 36 -2.60 0.21 -11.29
CA HIS A 36 -1.90 0.75 -10.11
C HIS A 36 -2.86 1.49 -9.17
N ARG A 37 -3.66 2.43 -9.70
CA ARG A 37 -4.63 3.17 -8.90
C ARG A 37 -5.68 2.24 -8.27
N SER A 38 -6.18 1.26 -9.03
CA SER A 38 -7.14 0.27 -8.52
C SER A 38 -6.56 -0.57 -7.38
N ARG A 39 -5.28 -0.94 -7.46
CA ARG A 39 -4.58 -1.70 -6.42
C ARG A 39 -4.32 -0.84 -5.18
N THR A 40 -3.95 0.43 -5.37
CA THR A 40 -3.66 1.37 -4.26
C THR A 40 -4.86 1.58 -3.32
N ALA A 41 -6.09 1.47 -3.84
CA ALA A 41 -7.31 1.57 -3.03
C ALA A 41 -7.36 0.56 -1.87
N GLU A 42 -6.72 -0.61 -2.04
CA GLU A 42 -6.60 -1.63 -1.00
C GLU A 42 -5.85 -1.10 0.24
N ALA A 43 -4.71 -0.43 0.02
CA ALA A 43 -3.89 0.13 1.10
C ALA A 43 -4.65 1.19 1.90
N PHE A 44 -5.34 2.11 1.21
CA PHE A 44 -6.13 3.16 1.88
C PHE A 44 -7.28 2.58 2.70
N THR A 45 -7.94 1.55 2.17
CA THR A 45 -9.06 0.89 2.85
C THR A 45 -8.58 0.25 4.14
N PHE A 46 -7.51 -0.55 4.09
CA PHE A 46 -7.03 -1.24 5.27
C PHE A 46 -6.36 -0.30 6.28
N LEU A 47 -5.60 0.72 5.85
CA LEU A 47 -5.08 1.74 6.77
C LEU A 47 -6.21 2.57 7.41
N GLY A 48 -7.32 2.78 6.70
CA GLY A 48 -8.55 3.36 7.26
C GLY A 48 -9.13 2.50 8.39
N GLU A 49 -9.22 1.19 8.19
CA GLU A 49 -9.62 0.24 9.23
C GLU A 49 -8.66 0.28 10.43
N VAL A 50 -7.34 0.21 10.18
CA VAL A 50 -6.32 0.29 11.23
C VAL A 50 -6.52 1.55 12.08
N ARG A 51 -6.73 2.72 11.46
CA ARG A 51 -7.03 3.96 12.19
C ARG A 51 -8.30 3.84 13.04
N GLN A 52 -9.39 3.31 12.48
CA GLN A 52 -10.64 3.14 13.23
C GLN A 52 -10.45 2.22 14.45
N ARG A 53 -9.71 1.13 14.27
CA ARG A 53 -9.37 0.19 15.35
C ARG A 53 -8.48 0.82 16.41
N GLN A 54 -7.52 1.66 15.99
CA GLN A 54 -6.65 2.41 16.90
C GLN A 54 -7.46 3.38 17.77
N GLU A 55 -8.40 4.13 17.19
CA GLU A 55 -9.28 5.02 17.95
C GLU A 55 -10.17 4.25 18.93
N ALA A 56 -10.73 3.10 18.52
CA ALA A 56 -11.50 2.23 19.40
C ALA A 56 -10.65 1.70 20.57
N TYR A 57 -9.42 1.23 20.28
CA TYR A 57 -8.50 0.73 21.28
C TYR A 57 -8.09 1.84 22.27
N ARG A 58 -7.84 3.06 21.80
CA ARG A 58 -7.56 4.22 22.67
C ARG A 58 -8.74 4.58 23.55
N ALA A 59 -9.96 4.51 23.04
CA ALA A 59 -11.16 4.78 23.83
C ALA A 59 -11.34 3.77 24.98
N GLU A 60 -10.94 2.52 24.79
CA GLU A 60 -11.06 1.45 25.79
C GLU A 60 -9.89 1.41 26.78
N PHE A 61 -8.65 1.54 26.30
CA PHE A 61 -7.44 1.33 27.10
C PHE A 61 -6.67 2.59 27.44
N GLY A 62 -7.11 3.76 26.95
CA GLY A 62 -6.47 5.06 27.21
C GLY A 62 -5.15 5.30 26.45
N GLN A 63 -4.76 4.38 25.57
CA GLN A 63 -3.54 4.46 24.74
C GLN A 63 -3.77 3.76 23.40
N TYR A 64 -2.99 4.09 22.37
CA TYR A 64 -3.00 3.36 21.10
C TYR A 64 -2.27 2.01 21.20
N CYS A 65 -2.62 1.07 20.32
CA CYS A 65 -2.01 -0.25 20.27
C CYS A 65 -0.71 -0.22 19.44
N SER A 66 0.41 -0.65 20.01
CA SER A 66 1.66 -0.82 19.27
C SER A 66 1.79 -2.27 18.85
N VAL A 67 1.78 -2.53 17.54
CA VAL A 67 1.66 -3.88 16.97
C VAL A 67 2.99 -4.40 16.44
N SER A 68 3.68 -3.58 15.64
CA SER A 68 4.86 -4.02 14.88
C SER A 68 6.18 -3.84 15.62
N ALA A 69 6.18 -3.11 16.74
CA ALA A 69 7.34 -2.85 17.58
C ALA A 69 6.90 -2.50 19.02
N PRO A 70 7.81 -2.54 20.01
CA PRO A 70 7.55 -2.02 21.35
C PRO A 70 7.10 -0.56 21.32
N ALA A 71 6.13 -0.21 22.18
CA ALA A 71 5.57 1.14 22.23
C ALA A 71 6.65 2.20 22.54
N GLY A 72 6.63 3.32 21.83
CA GLY A 72 7.57 4.43 22.02
C GLY A 72 9.01 4.16 21.56
N GLY A 73 9.29 3.03 20.90
CA GLY A 73 10.63 2.62 20.49
C GLY A 73 11.23 3.37 19.29
N GLY A 74 10.53 4.36 18.72
CA GLY A 74 11.01 5.18 17.58
C GLY A 74 11.25 4.42 16.27
N SER A 75 10.94 3.12 16.22
CA SER A 75 11.04 2.27 15.03
C SER A 75 9.66 1.78 14.61
N MET A 76 9.45 1.60 13.31
CA MET A 76 8.21 1.04 12.76
C MET A 76 8.13 -0.50 12.89
N GLY A 77 9.26 -1.15 13.18
CA GLY A 77 9.33 -2.61 13.35
C GLY A 77 8.96 -3.43 12.11
N SER A 78 8.40 -4.62 12.35
CA SER A 78 8.21 -5.67 11.33
C SER A 78 6.97 -5.47 10.47
N TRP A 79 7.08 -5.86 9.20
CA TRP A 79 6.02 -5.85 8.21
C TRP A 79 5.12 -7.09 8.31
N ALA A 80 3.83 -6.91 7.98
CA ALA A 80 2.82 -7.96 7.85
C ALA A 80 2.00 -7.79 6.55
N PRO A 81 1.95 -8.77 5.65
CA PRO A 81 2.68 -10.03 5.73
C PRO A 81 4.20 -9.84 5.71
N GLY A 82 4.98 -10.82 6.16
CA GLY A 82 6.45 -10.69 6.29
C GLY A 82 7.18 -10.60 4.95
N THR A 83 6.58 -11.11 3.88
CA THR A 83 7.12 -11.05 2.50
C THR A 83 6.41 -9.95 1.70
N LEU A 84 7.19 -9.15 0.96
CA LEU A 84 6.66 -8.08 0.13
C LEU A 84 5.94 -8.70 -1.09
N PRO A 85 4.62 -8.47 -1.26
CA PRO A 85 3.94 -8.81 -2.50
C PRO A 85 4.48 -7.92 -3.62
N SER A 86 4.78 -8.53 -4.77
CA SER A 86 5.44 -7.87 -5.91
C SER A 86 4.74 -8.22 -7.23
N GLY A 87 4.87 -7.34 -8.23
CA GLY A 87 4.20 -7.49 -9.53
C GLY A 87 2.68 -7.41 -9.45
N GLY A 88 2.14 -6.87 -8.35
CA GLY A 88 0.71 -6.81 -8.07
C GLY A 88 0.06 -8.15 -7.69
N ASN A 89 0.88 -9.15 -7.37
CA ASN A 89 0.42 -10.37 -6.71
C ASN A 89 0.01 -10.05 -5.27
N ALA A 90 -0.91 -10.85 -4.72
CA ALA A 90 -1.30 -10.77 -3.32
C ALA A 90 -0.62 -11.89 -2.52
N ALA A 91 -0.16 -11.59 -1.31
CA ALA A 91 0.36 -12.58 -0.36
C ALA A 91 -0.69 -12.86 0.72
N GLY A 92 -0.70 -14.09 1.24
CA GLY A 92 -1.56 -14.44 2.37
C GLY A 92 -1.20 -13.59 3.60
N TRP A 93 -2.21 -13.23 4.39
CA TRP A 93 -1.99 -12.52 5.65
C TRP A 93 -1.34 -13.45 6.69
N ASP A 94 -0.07 -13.21 6.98
CA ASP A 94 0.69 -13.92 8.02
C ASP A 94 1.03 -13.03 9.23
N GLY A 95 0.45 -11.82 9.29
CA GLY A 95 0.63 -10.88 10.38
C GLY A 95 0.45 -11.62 11.70
N THR A 96 1.53 -11.71 12.48
CA THR A 96 1.70 -12.72 13.53
C THR A 96 0.43 -12.83 14.37
N PRO A 97 -0.15 -14.03 14.54
CA PRO A 97 -1.29 -14.24 15.43
C PRO A 97 -0.86 -13.84 16.84
N GLY A 98 -1.31 -12.68 17.32
CA GLY A 98 -0.82 -12.04 18.54
C GLY A 98 -1.09 -10.54 18.51
N ASP A 99 -0.20 -9.77 17.91
CA ASP A 99 -0.22 -8.31 18.03
C ASP A 99 -1.28 -7.66 17.13
N TRP A 100 -1.46 -8.14 15.89
CA TRP A 100 -2.53 -7.66 15.00
C TRP A 100 -3.92 -8.06 15.47
N SER A 101 -4.03 -9.20 16.16
CA SER A 101 -5.27 -9.61 16.82
C SER A 101 -5.60 -8.77 18.06
N MET A 102 -4.60 -8.17 18.74
CA MET A 102 -4.88 -7.23 19.84
C MET A 102 -5.52 -5.95 19.33
N LEU A 103 -5.04 -5.43 18.20
CA LEU A 103 -5.69 -4.30 17.52
C LEU A 103 -7.04 -4.72 16.91
N GLY A 104 -7.19 -6.01 16.57
CA GLY A 104 -8.37 -6.54 15.90
C GLY A 104 -8.48 -6.11 14.44
N ALA A 105 -7.37 -5.72 13.81
CA ALA A 105 -7.30 -5.36 12.40
C ALA A 105 -6.70 -6.52 11.60
N ALA A 106 -7.46 -7.05 10.64
CA ALA A 106 -7.00 -8.06 9.71
C ALA A 106 -7.73 -7.90 8.37
N PRO A 107 -7.03 -7.99 7.23
CA PRO A 107 -7.66 -7.88 5.93
C PRO A 107 -8.52 -9.11 5.64
N ASP A 108 -9.58 -8.95 4.85
CA ASP A 108 -10.54 -10.01 4.48
C ASP A 108 -9.97 -11.10 3.56
N GLY A 109 -8.67 -11.07 3.26
CA GLY A 109 -8.01 -12.03 2.37
C GLY A 109 -6.55 -11.66 2.09
N PRO A 110 -5.93 -12.30 1.08
CA PRO A 110 -4.57 -11.97 0.65
C PRO A 110 -4.42 -10.50 0.27
N THR A 111 -3.30 -9.88 0.67
CA THR A 111 -3.02 -8.46 0.45
C THR A 111 -1.89 -8.24 -0.54
N ARG A 112 -1.97 -7.15 -1.30
CA ARG A 112 -0.92 -6.67 -2.22
C ARG A 112 0.07 -5.72 -1.55
N PHE A 113 -0.21 -5.36 -0.31
CA PHE A 113 0.63 -4.51 0.50
C PHE A 113 1.02 -5.25 1.78
N GLN A 114 2.18 -4.90 2.28
CA GLN A 114 2.54 -5.11 3.66
C GLN A 114 2.13 -3.92 4.49
N TYR A 115 1.85 -4.16 5.76
CA TYR A 115 1.37 -3.19 6.72
C TYR A 115 2.18 -3.30 8.01
N ARG A 116 2.33 -2.19 8.71
CA ARG A 116 2.90 -2.14 10.04
C ARG A 116 2.33 -0.96 10.80
N THR A 117 2.16 -1.09 12.10
CA THR A 117 1.70 0.01 12.93
C THR A 117 2.38 -0.01 14.28
N VAL A 118 2.77 1.16 14.74
CA VAL A 118 3.40 1.36 16.04
C VAL A 118 2.76 2.54 16.74
N ALA A 119 2.81 2.52 18.06
CA ALA A 119 2.23 3.55 18.89
C ALA A 119 3.20 3.95 20.00
N GLY A 120 2.94 5.10 20.62
CA GLY A 120 3.72 5.55 21.77
C GLY A 120 2.96 6.50 22.69
N PRO A 121 3.38 6.57 23.96
CA PRO A 121 2.84 7.50 24.93
C PRO A 121 3.32 8.94 24.69
N PRO A 122 2.68 9.93 25.35
CA PRO A 122 3.23 11.28 25.49
C PRO A 122 4.72 11.28 25.87
N GLY A 123 5.49 12.15 25.25
CA GLY A 123 6.94 12.29 25.46
C GLY A 123 7.81 11.29 24.70
N SER A 124 7.24 10.30 24.02
CA SER A 124 7.98 9.42 23.10
C SER A 124 7.92 9.95 21.67
N THR A 125 8.99 9.77 20.90
CA THR A 125 9.06 10.31 19.53
C THR A 125 8.52 9.32 18.51
N PRO A 126 7.51 9.69 17.69
CA PRO A 126 7.04 8.84 16.60
C PRO A 126 8.11 8.67 15.51
N PRO A 127 8.18 7.49 14.86
CA PRO A 127 8.96 7.34 13.64
C PRO A 127 8.54 8.37 12.58
N GLY A 128 9.51 8.97 11.90
CA GLY A 128 9.27 9.99 10.86
C GLY A 128 9.00 11.41 11.38
N GLY A 129 8.74 11.61 12.68
CA GLY A 129 8.82 12.92 13.33
C GLY A 129 7.83 14.01 12.84
N LEU A 130 6.69 13.65 12.25
CA LEU A 130 5.75 14.64 11.72
C LEU A 130 4.91 15.31 12.82
N GLY A 131 5.18 16.60 13.08
CA GLY A 131 4.23 17.52 13.72
C GLY A 131 3.78 17.17 15.14
N TYR A 132 4.49 16.27 15.81
CA TYR A 132 4.14 15.79 17.13
C TYR A 132 4.88 16.60 18.20
N ASP A 133 4.12 17.23 19.10
CA ASP A 133 4.62 18.15 20.12
C ASP A 133 5.02 17.46 21.44
N GLY A 134 4.94 16.14 21.51
CA GLY A 134 5.23 15.37 22.72
C GLY A 134 4.06 15.25 23.69
N SER A 135 2.91 15.90 23.45
CA SER A 135 1.89 16.10 24.48
C SER A 135 0.81 15.01 24.54
N ASP A 136 0.57 14.27 23.45
CA ASP A 136 -0.55 13.31 23.36
C ASP A 136 -0.12 11.88 23.00
N PHE A 137 -0.97 10.88 23.14
CA PHE A 137 -0.69 9.56 22.58
C PHE A 137 -0.63 9.63 21.04
N TRP A 138 0.22 8.79 20.44
CA TRP A 138 0.33 8.74 18.98
C TRP A 138 0.35 7.31 18.46
N PHE A 139 -0.09 7.17 17.21
CA PHE A 139 0.21 6.01 16.37
C PHE A 139 0.70 6.46 15.00
N VAL A 140 1.47 5.58 14.36
CA VAL A 140 1.89 5.65 12.96
C VAL A 140 1.62 4.29 12.34
N ALA A 141 0.85 4.27 11.25
CA ALA A 141 0.60 3.10 10.43
C ALA A 141 1.19 3.32 9.04
N GLN A 142 1.79 2.28 8.46
CA GLN A 142 2.35 2.31 7.12
C GLN A 142 1.87 1.11 6.32
N ALA A 143 1.66 1.32 5.04
CA ALA A 143 1.52 0.29 4.02
C ALA A 143 2.67 0.43 3.02
N GLN A 144 3.21 -0.68 2.52
CA GLN A 144 4.12 -0.68 1.38
C GLN A 144 3.77 -1.77 0.37
N GLY A 145 3.95 -1.51 -0.92
CA GLY A 145 3.68 -2.49 -1.97
C GLY A 145 4.42 -2.19 -3.26
N ASP A 146 4.88 -3.24 -3.94
CA ASP A 146 5.49 -3.21 -5.26
C ASP A 146 4.44 -3.63 -6.31
N MET A 147 3.98 -2.67 -7.11
CA MET A 147 2.80 -2.86 -7.95
C MET A 147 3.09 -3.43 -9.33
N ASP A 148 4.30 -3.27 -9.87
CA ASP A 148 4.72 -3.70 -11.20
C ASP A 148 5.92 -4.65 -11.21
N GLY A 149 6.53 -4.90 -10.05
CA GLY A 149 7.58 -5.91 -9.90
C GLY A 149 8.98 -5.40 -10.22
N ASP A 150 9.17 -4.08 -10.26
CA ASP A 150 10.46 -3.46 -10.59
C ASP A 150 11.34 -3.19 -9.36
N GLY A 151 10.80 -3.43 -8.15
CA GLY A 151 11.48 -3.22 -6.88
C GLY A 151 11.30 -1.83 -6.29
N GLU A 152 10.63 -0.90 -6.98
CA GLU A 152 10.16 0.36 -6.43
C GLU A 152 8.89 0.11 -5.61
N VAL A 153 8.81 0.69 -4.42
CA VAL A 153 7.67 0.48 -3.52
C VAL A 153 6.95 1.78 -3.26
N MET A 154 5.64 1.74 -3.44
CA MET A 154 4.78 2.78 -2.92
C MET A 154 4.66 2.60 -1.41
N ILE A 155 4.89 3.67 -0.65
CA ILE A 155 4.62 3.73 0.77
C ILE A 155 3.43 4.66 1.01
N VAL A 156 2.48 4.20 1.82
CA VAL A 156 1.36 5.00 2.31
C VAL A 156 1.42 5.06 3.82
N GLU A 157 1.38 6.26 4.39
CA GLU A 157 1.48 6.47 5.84
C GLU A 157 0.24 7.15 6.40
N ALA A 158 -0.15 6.74 7.60
CA ALA A 158 -1.27 7.29 8.35
C ALA A 158 -0.80 7.64 9.77
N TYR A 159 -1.04 8.87 10.19
CA TYR A 159 -0.68 9.33 11.53
C TYR A 159 -1.93 9.61 12.36
N SER A 160 -1.78 9.52 13.68
CA SER A 160 -2.78 9.96 14.66
C SER A 160 -3.11 11.46 14.55
N ALA A 161 -2.08 12.31 14.43
CA ALA A 161 -2.23 13.77 14.40
C ALA A 161 -2.81 14.32 13.08
N SER A 162 -2.94 13.50 12.03
CA SER A 162 -3.41 13.95 10.72
C SER A 162 -4.43 12.99 10.13
N ARG A 163 -5.45 13.57 9.48
CA ARG A 163 -6.48 12.80 8.76
C ARG A 163 -6.08 12.47 7.32
N VAL A 164 -4.94 13.00 6.87
CA VAL A 164 -4.41 12.85 5.51
C VAL A 164 -3.49 11.63 5.47
N PHE A 165 -3.53 10.89 4.37
CA PHE A 165 -2.53 9.87 4.07
C PHE A 165 -1.36 10.49 3.30
N PHE A 166 -0.15 10.15 3.70
CA PHE A 166 1.07 10.54 3.01
C PHE A 166 1.43 9.43 2.04
N VAL A 167 1.73 9.79 0.79
CA VAL A 167 2.13 8.81 -0.22
C VAL A 167 3.53 9.20 -0.68
N GLY A 168 4.45 8.25 -0.60
CA GLY A 168 5.83 8.41 -1.03
C GLY A 168 6.34 7.17 -1.75
N ASP A 169 7.55 7.29 -2.27
CA ASP A 169 8.37 6.16 -2.71
C ASP A 169 9.42 5.87 -1.61
N ALA A 170 9.92 4.64 -1.48
CA ALA A 170 10.97 4.30 -0.52
C ALA A 170 12.25 5.14 -0.66
N SER A 171 12.52 5.76 -1.82
CA SER A 171 13.65 6.68 -2.00
C SER A 171 13.33 8.16 -1.71
N MET A 172 12.05 8.51 -1.51
CA MET A 172 11.60 9.89 -1.43
C MET A 172 10.95 10.20 -0.07
N SER A 173 11.46 11.21 0.63
CA SER A 173 10.90 11.70 1.90
C SER A 173 9.39 11.98 1.76
N PRO A 174 8.57 11.66 2.78
CA PRO A 174 7.11 11.68 2.66
C PRO A 174 6.60 13.07 2.27
N LEU A 175 5.88 13.14 1.14
CA LEU A 175 5.17 14.34 0.72
C LEU A 175 3.69 14.24 1.13
N PRO A 176 3.07 15.33 1.64
CA PRO A 176 1.63 15.36 1.86
C PRO A 176 0.90 15.15 0.53
N SER A 177 0.07 14.10 0.45
CA SER A 177 -0.70 13.84 -0.78
C SER A 177 -1.79 14.89 -0.95
N ARG A 178 -1.79 15.60 -2.09
CA ARG A 178 -2.81 16.60 -2.47
C ARG A 178 -4.03 15.92 -3.12
N TYR A 179 -4.68 15.01 -2.41
CA TYR A 179 -5.96 14.47 -2.84
C TYR A 179 -7.04 14.96 -1.86
N GLU A 180 -7.61 16.13 -2.19
CA GLU A 180 -8.92 16.59 -1.72
C GLU A 180 -10.04 15.87 -2.48
#